data_AF-A0A7C9EK37-F1
#
_entry.id   AF-A0A7C9EK37-F1
#
_cell.length_a   1.000
_cell.length_b   1.000
_cell.length_c   1.000
_cell.angle_alpha   90.00
_cell.angle_beta   90.00
_cell.angle_gamma   90.00
#
_symmetry.space_group_name_H-M   'P 1'
#
loop_
_entity.id
_entity.type
_entity.pdbx_description
1 polymer ?
#
loop_
_entity_poly.entity_id
_entity_poly.type
_entity_poly.pdbx_seq_one_letter_code
_entity_poly.pdbx_strand_id
1 'polypeptide(L)'
;EYDENGIKIDSSMCHQCQRNDKGRVVRCTKCKTKRFCIPCLSNWYPYKREEEIAQACPVCLGNCNCKACLRMDVPIKGNEGLKISKEAKIEHSKYLLRTILPFLRELNKEQMMEKEEE
;
A
#
# COMPACT_ATOMS: atom_id res chain seq x y z
N GLU A 1 12.89 -15.87 12.34
CA GLU A 1 13.85 -16.75 13.02
C GLU A 1 15.23 -16.46 12.47
N TYR A 2 16.27 -16.65 13.27
CA TYR A 2 17.67 -16.57 12.84
C TYR A 2 18.24 -17.98 13.04
N ASP A 3 19.09 -18.43 12.13
CA ASP A 3 19.80 -19.69 12.34
C ASP A 3 20.86 -19.54 13.44
N GLU A 4 21.51 -20.64 13.80
CA GLU A 4 22.61 -20.70 14.77
C GLU A 4 23.79 -19.78 14.44
N ASN A 5 23.87 -19.29 13.20
CA ASN A 5 24.90 -18.38 12.70
C ASN A 5 24.40 -16.92 12.60
N GLY A 6 23.21 -16.62 13.10
CA GLY A 6 22.61 -15.28 13.09
C GLY A 6 22.11 -14.83 11.72
N ILE A 7 21.98 -15.73 10.74
CA ILE A 7 21.40 -15.42 9.43
C ILE A 7 19.88 -15.49 9.54
N LYS A 8 19.21 -14.44 9.07
CA LYS A 8 17.75 -14.34 9.12
C LYS A 8 17.13 -15.39 8.20
N ILE A 9 16.45 -16.38 8.79
CA ILE A 9 15.79 -17.46 8.06
C ILE A 9 14.67 -16.85 7.22
N ASP A 10 14.80 -17.05 5.91
CA ASP A 10 13.88 -16.55 4.92
C ASP A 10 12.59 -17.39 5.00
N SER A 11 11.46 -16.76 5.36
CA SER A 11 10.20 -17.52 5.51
C SER A 11 9.85 -18.20 4.20
N SER A 12 9.47 -19.48 4.26
CA SER A 12 8.99 -20.22 3.08
C SER A 12 7.56 -19.82 2.68
N MET A 13 6.86 -19.09 3.56
CA MET A 13 5.45 -18.72 3.38
C MET A 13 5.30 -17.37 2.67
N CYS A 14 4.30 -17.26 1.81
CA CYS A 14 3.83 -15.99 1.31
C CYS A 14 3.36 -15.12 2.48
N HIS A 15 3.84 -13.88 2.54
CA HIS A 15 3.50 -12.96 3.63
C HIS A 15 1.99 -12.63 3.66
N GLN A 16 1.34 -12.53 2.49
CA GLN A 16 -0.07 -12.16 2.39
C GLN A 16 -1.01 -13.29 2.86
N CYS A 17 -0.85 -14.51 2.32
CA CYS A 17 -1.77 -15.61 2.58
C CYS A 17 -1.26 -16.62 3.61
N GLN A 18 0.00 -16.52 4.05
CA GLN A 18 0.65 -17.47 4.95
C GLN A 18 0.59 -18.91 4.41
N ARG A 19 0.81 -19.09 3.09
CA ARG A 19 0.90 -20.39 2.41
C ARG A 19 2.13 -20.46 1.52
N ASN A 20 2.61 -21.66 1.23
CA ASN A 20 3.75 -21.95 0.35
C ASN A 20 3.38 -22.80 -0.89
N ASP A 21 2.10 -23.18 -1.03
CA ASP A 21 1.58 -24.06 -2.08
C ASP A 21 1.09 -23.33 -3.34
N LYS A 22 1.31 -22.01 -3.43
CA LYS A 22 0.83 -21.15 -4.53
C LYS A 22 1.87 -20.94 -5.64
N GLY A 23 2.86 -21.81 -5.72
CA GLY A 23 3.88 -21.79 -6.78
C GLY A 23 4.86 -20.61 -6.66
N ARG A 24 5.04 -19.88 -7.78
CA ARG A 24 6.06 -18.84 -7.91
C ARG A 24 5.83 -17.68 -6.94
N VAL A 25 6.94 -17.12 -6.46
CA VAL A 25 6.95 -15.98 -5.54
C VAL A 25 7.91 -14.89 -5.99
N VAL A 26 7.65 -13.67 -5.53
CA VAL A 26 8.57 -12.52 -5.60
C VAL A 26 9.15 -12.28 -4.21
N ARG A 27 10.48 -12.20 -4.11
CA ARG A 27 11.19 -11.90 -2.85
C ARG A 27 11.63 -10.45 -2.82
N CYS A 28 11.42 -9.80 -1.68
CA CYS A 28 11.84 -8.41 -1.45
C CYS A 28 13.35 -8.34 -1.21
N THR A 29 14.09 -7.62 -2.04
CA THR A 29 15.55 -7.40 -1.89
C THR A 29 15.88 -6.36 -0.82
N LYS A 30 14.96 -5.41 -0.54
CA LYS A 30 15.13 -4.40 0.51
C LYS A 30 15.14 -4.98 1.93
N CYS A 31 14.17 -5.84 2.27
CA CYS A 31 14.13 -6.48 3.59
C CYS A 31 14.63 -7.92 3.62
N LYS A 32 14.89 -8.53 2.45
CA LYS A 32 15.44 -9.88 2.26
C LYS A 32 14.67 -11.01 2.96
N THR A 33 13.45 -10.75 3.42
CA THR A 33 12.72 -11.64 4.35
C THR A 33 11.25 -11.82 4.06
N LYS A 34 10.69 -10.99 3.18
CA LYS A 34 9.29 -11.06 2.78
C LYS A 34 9.23 -11.58 1.36
N ARG A 35 8.33 -12.54 1.14
CA ARG A 35 7.99 -13.09 -0.17
C ARG A 35 6.49 -13.05 -0.38
N PHE A 36 6.05 -12.90 -1.62
CA PHE A 36 4.65 -12.87 -2.00
C PHE A 36 4.43 -13.82 -3.18
N CYS A 37 3.40 -14.66 -3.13
CA CYS A 37 3.01 -15.45 -4.29
C CYS A 37 2.31 -14.59 -5.33
N ILE A 38 2.43 -14.99 -6.60
CA ILE A 38 1.84 -14.26 -7.73
C ILE A 38 0.33 -14.05 -7.58
N PRO A 39 -0.47 -15.05 -7.17
CA PRO A 39 -1.91 -14.83 -6.96
C PRO A 39 -2.21 -13.73 -5.94
N CYS A 40 -1.40 -13.60 -4.87
CA CYS A 40 -1.58 -12.52 -3.91
C CYS A 40 -1.18 -11.15 -4.49
N LEU A 41 -0.13 -11.08 -5.30
CA LEU A 41 0.27 -9.82 -5.94
C LEU A 41 -0.77 -9.37 -6.97
N SER A 42 -1.23 -10.27 -7.83
CA SER A 42 -2.26 -9.96 -8.83
C SER A 42 -3.58 -9.51 -8.20
N ASN A 43 -4.00 -10.14 -7.10
CA ASN A 43 -5.26 -9.77 -6.44
C ASN A 43 -5.16 -8.47 -5.63
N TRP A 44 -4.07 -8.27 -4.89
CA TRP A 44 -3.97 -7.16 -3.92
C TRP A 44 -3.18 -5.96 -4.42
N TYR A 45 -2.36 -6.12 -5.46
CA TYR A 45 -1.49 -5.09 -6.04
C TYR A 45 -1.45 -5.18 -7.58
N PRO A 46 -2.60 -5.20 -8.29
CA PRO A 46 -2.66 -5.48 -9.73
C PRO A 46 -1.88 -4.48 -10.60
N TYR A 47 -1.66 -3.25 -10.11
CA TYR A 47 -0.95 -2.19 -10.84
C TYR A 47 0.54 -2.14 -10.54
N LYS A 48 1.07 -3.06 -9.73
CA LYS A 48 2.50 -3.10 -9.39
C LYS A 48 3.21 -4.19 -10.16
N ARG A 49 4.31 -3.80 -10.81
CA ARG A 49 5.20 -4.75 -11.47
C ARG A 49 5.95 -5.57 -10.44
N GLU A 50 6.31 -6.80 -10.79
CA GLU A 50 7.01 -7.70 -9.89
C GLU A 50 8.40 -7.17 -9.52
N GLU A 51 9.06 -6.45 -10.43
CA GLU A 51 10.35 -5.80 -10.17
C GLU A 51 10.21 -4.71 -9.11
N GLU A 52 9.10 -3.95 -9.11
CA GLU A 52 8.83 -2.94 -8.08
C GLU A 52 8.60 -3.61 -6.72
N ILE A 53 7.86 -4.73 -6.69
CA ILE A 53 7.64 -5.52 -5.47
C ILE A 53 8.95 -6.14 -4.96
N ALA A 54 9.80 -6.61 -5.87
CA ALA A 54 11.11 -7.15 -5.54
C ALA A 54 12.01 -6.06 -4.96
N GLN A 55 12.01 -4.86 -5.55
CA GLN A 55 12.79 -3.73 -5.04
C GLN A 55 12.31 -3.30 -3.65
N ALA A 56 11.01 -3.16 -3.44
CA ALA A 56 10.43 -2.83 -2.14
C ALA A 56 9.00 -3.39 -2.00
N CYS A 57 8.83 -4.36 -1.10
CA CYS A 57 7.53 -4.98 -0.90
C CYS A 57 6.54 -4.08 -0.15
N PRO A 58 5.24 -4.44 -0.13
CA PRO A 58 4.21 -3.63 0.52
C PRO A 58 4.48 -3.32 2.00
N VAL A 59 5.13 -4.25 2.73
CA VAL A 59 5.53 -4.02 4.13
C VAL A 59 6.59 -2.90 4.21
N CYS A 60 7.59 -2.94 3.33
CA CYS A 60 8.65 -1.92 3.27
C CYS A 60 8.18 -0.56 2.77
N LEU A 61 7.04 -0.52 2.06
CA LEU A 61 6.38 0.69 1.57
C LEU A 61 5.27 1.17 2.52
N GLY A 62 5.01 0.47 3.63
CA GLY A 62 3.99 0.84 4.60
C GLY A 62 2.55 0.71 4.10
N ASN A 63 2.32 -0.02 3.01
CA ASN A 63 0.99 -0.19 2.41
C ASN A 63 0.54 -1.67 2.35
N CYS A 64 1.14 -2.53 3.16
CA CYS A 64 0.74 -3.95 3.23
C CYS A 64 -0.66 -4.09 3.83
N ASN A 65 -1.58 -4.67 3.07
CA ASN A 65 -2.98 -4.88 3.49
C ASN A 65 -3.27 -6.29 4.07
N CYS A 66 -2.24 -7.03 4.49
CA CYS A 66 -2.46 -8.34 5.10
C CYS A 66 -3.03 -8.19 6.51
N LYS A 67 -3.85 -9.15 6.96
CA LYS A 67 -4.50 -9.12 8.29
C LYS A 67 -3.52 -8.89 9.45
N ALA A 68 -2.32 -9.45 9.37
CA ALA A 68 -1.31 -9.28 10.39
C ALA A 68 -0.75 -7.84 10.42
N CYS A 69 -0.42 -7.26 9.25
CA CYS A 69 0.11 -5.90 9.17
C CYS A 69 -0.94 -4.84 9.53
N LEU A 70 -2.20 -5.04 9.15
CA LEU A 70 -3.29 -4.13 9.49
C LEU A 70 -3.62 -4.11 10.99
N ARG A 71 -3.28 -5.17 11.73
CA ARG A 71 -3.48 -5.27 13.18
C ARG A 71 -2.28 -4.78 13.99
N MET A 72 -1.13 -4.56 13.35
CA MET A 72 -0.03 -3.94 14.06
C MET A 72 -0.35 -2.46 14.22
N ASP A 73 -0.27 -1.97 15.46
CA ASP A 73 -0.19 -0.53 15.74
C ASP A 73 1.16 -0.04 15.23
N VAL A 74 1.30 0.07 13.90
CA VAL A 74 2.49 0.62 13.28
C VAL A 74 2.43 2.12 13.55
N PRO A 75 3.39 2.71 14.30
CA PRO A 75 3.52 4.16 14.33
C PRO A 75 3.65 4.59 12.88
N ILE A 76 2.88 5.58 12.43
CA ILE A 76 2.93 6.12 11.08
C ILE A 76 4.34 6.74 10.87
N LYS A 77 5.34 5.89 10.62
CA LYS A 77 6.72 6.27 10.29
C LYS A 77 6.70 6.67 8.83
N GLY A 78 6.21 7.88 8.57
CA GLY A 78 6.11 8.42 7.23
C GLY A 78 6.13 9.95 7.15
N ASN A 79 6.00 10.66 8.28
CA ASN A 79 5.96 12.12 8.27
C ASN A 79 7.00 12.80 9.18
N GLU A 80 7.79 12.02 9.91
CA GLU A 80 8.86 12.53 10.75
C GLU A 80 10.03 12.99 9.86
N GLY A 81 9.92 14.19 9.28
CA GLY A 81 11.01 14.85 8.54
C GLY A 81 10.64 15.46 7.19
N LEU A 82 9.44 15.22 6.65
CA LEU A 82 9.00 15.90 5.41
C LEU A 82 8.65 17.35 5.71
N LYS A 83 9.65 18.23 5.68
CA LYS A 83 9.47 19.69 5.68
C LYS A 83 8.94 20.13 4.31
N ILE A 84 7.64 20.00 4.10
CA ILE A 84 6.96 20.61 2.95
C ILE A 84 6.76 22.10 3.26
N SER A 85 7.19 22.97 2.34
CA SER A 85 7.01 24.42 2.49
C SER A 85 5.52 24.79 2.54
N LYS A 86 5.19 25.95 3.12
CA LYS A 86 3.81 26.44 3.17
C LYS A 86 3.25 26.65 1.77
N GLU A 87 4.09 27.10 0.84
CA GLU A 87 3.76 27.37 -0.56
C GLU A 87 3.45 26.06 -1.30
N ALA A 88 4.28 25.04 -1.12
CA ALA A 88 4.04 23.71 -1.70
C ALA A 88 2.72 23.09 -1.19
N LYS A 89 2.39 23.27 0.10
CA LYS A 89 1.10 22.84 0.65
C LYS A 89 -0.07 23.60 0.01
N ILE A 90 0.04 24.92 -0.15
CA ILE A 90 -1.00 25.73 -0.78
C ILE A 90 -1.24 25.29 -2.23
N GLU A 91 -0.17 25.09 -3.01
CA GLU A 91 -0.33 24.70 -4.42
C GLU A 91 -0.90 23.29 -4.56
N HIS A 92 -0.48 22.37 -3.68
CA HIS A 92 -1.09 21.04 -3.63
C HIS A 92 -2.58 21.10 -3.28
N SER A 93 -2.99 21.91 -2.29
CA SER A 93 -4.40 22.11 -1.95
C SER A 93 -5.19 22.70 -3.11
N LYS A 94 -4.65 23.68 -3.84
CA LYS A 94 -5.30 24.23 -5.05
C LYS A 94 -5.45 23.17 -6.13
N TYR A 95 -4.43 22.35 -6.35
CA TYR A 95 -4.49 21.24 -7.30
C TYR A 95 -5.59 20.23 -6.94
N LEU A 96 -5.65 19.81 -5.67
CA LEU A 96 -6.69 18.91 -5.18
C LEU A 96 -8.08 19.51 -5.36
N LEU A 97 -8.29 20.77 -4.98
CA LEU A 97 -9.55 21.47 -5.17
C LEU A 97 -9.95 21.50 -6.65
N ARG A 98 -9.04 21.86 -7.57
CA ARG A 98 -9.33 21.87 -9.01
C ARG A 98 -9.67 20.49 -9.55
N THR A 99 -9.01 19.46 -9.04
CA THR A 99 -9.23 18.06 -9.46
C THR A 99 -10.58 17.53 -8.97
N ILE A 100 -10.94 17.84 -7.72
CA ILE A 100 -12.11 17.28 -7.05
C ILE A 100 -13.40 18.07 -7.33
N LEU A 101 -13.29 19.38 -7.59
CA LEU A 101 -14.44 20.28 -7.78
C LEU A 101 -15.46 19.81 -8.83
N PRO A 102 -15.07 19.30 -10.02
CA PRO A 102 -16.04 18.81 -11.00
C PRO A 102 -16.91 17.69 -10.43
N PHE A 103 -16.29 16.72 -9.75
CA PHE A 103 -16.99 15.59 -9.15
C PHE A 103 -17.90 16.02 -7.99
N LEU A 104 -17.47 16.99 -7.17
CA LEU A 104 -18.33 17.53 -6.11
C LEU A 104 -19.55 18.26 -6.67
N ARG A 105 -19.42 18.93 -7.82
CA ARG A 105 -20.55 19.60 -8.47
C ARG A 105 -21.54 18.59 -9.05
N GLU A 106 -21.04 17.50 -9.63
CA GLU A 106 -21.86 16.41 -10.15
C GLU A 106 -22.62 15.72 -9.01
N LEU A 107 -21.91 15.29 -7.96
CA LEU A 107 -22.50 14.70 -6.76
C LEU A 107 -23.57 15.62 -6.15
N ASN A 108 -23.29 16.92 -6.02
CA ASN A 108 -24.27 17.86 -5.46
C ASN A 108 -25.51 17.98 -6.34
N LYS A 109 -25.38 17.91 -7.67
CA LYS A 109 -26.55 17.91 -8.56
C LYS A 109 -27.37 16.64 -8.38
N GLU A 110 -26.71 15.48 -8.38
CA GLU A 110 -27.36 14.18 -8.16
C GLU A 110 -28.16 14.18 -6.85
N GLN A 111 -27.54 14.62 -5.76
CA GLN A 111 -28.18 14.69 -4.44
C GLN A 111 -29.36 15.68 -4.38
N MET A 112 -29.35 16.74 -5.18
CA MET A 112 -30.48 17.68 -5.23
C MET A 112 -31.65 17.10 -6.03
N MET A 113 -31.38 16.40 -7.13
CA MET A 113 -32.44 15.71 -7.90
C MET A 113 -33.11 14.63 -7.05
N GLU A 114 -32.35 13.81 -6.32
CA GLU A 114 -32.90 12.76 -5.45
C GLU A 114 -33.86 13.33 -4.39
N LYS A 115 -33.55 14.52 -3.84
CA LYS A 115 -34.40 15.19 -2.83
C LYS A 115 -35.64 15.85 -3.42
N GLU A 116 -35.64 16.19 -4.70
CA GLU A 116 -36.80 16.77 -5.37
C GLU A 116 -37.82 15.70 -5.80
N GLU A 117 -37.42 14.43 -5.82
CA GLU A 117 -38.27 13.26 -6.14
C GLU A 117 -38.84 12.54 -4.90
N GLU A 118 -38.47 12.95 -3.68
CA GLU A 118 -39.10 12.57 -2.38
C GLU A 118 -40.35 13.41 -2.07
#